data_AF-A0A3Q0CUK0-F1
#
_entry.id   AF-A0A3Q0CUK0-F1
#
_cell.length_a   1.000
_cell.length_b   1.000
_cell.length_c   1.000
_cell.angle_alpha   90.00
_cell.angle_beta   90.00
_cell.angle_gamma   90.00
#
_symmetry.space_group_name_H-M   'P 1'
#
loop_
_entity.id
_entity.type
_entity.pdbx_description
1 polymer ?
#
loop_
_entity_poly.entity_id
_entity_poly.type
_entity_poly.pdbx_seq_one_letter_code
_entity_poly.pdbx_strand_id
1 'polypeptide(L)'
;MSVLTSPRGKEEVVHCRRTESQDIFCIKSLIRKFTQKLFGRLNIIYLLEKANLAVTLCNDKEEIMAHAIFLDYPNWNVANQDDWVSVFQELDSEIPCTPLNTLFMHFFVAVDEYSTGCLKEIIRTVFKAVPELHFIFLIVPTYVSLGSTLVTVFGQVGNIPCLTYDEDFAVYICHRHDHYPQLHIRKARYSWHSACVMVEGKAVGFMSVCSSVNLNLLHECFDLGPFHGFCVPHPDDLLEPSKESSIQESQDTEIKSDSQGSEKVVEEPGGTASSEATETQDMEQKFSVISIVGDEDLSLNSENSLPSFLFPEESSHFRPIYLGESAAFCIQLFCIDEKYEARSLDFMSFVFSLFPDKKFCLISVPHLTPEFVLIQNFVKVVPFNNCTLEHDLYVFHRAGLLRSIKIRLANFLDTAGVENLVSTLILSRKILDDLAQYNEACRDPDGTALQVFVAEVANQIVGIAVIRKEMAPSLEAFPRAQTNMVHFQASFYVDDVPILE
;
A
#
# COMPACT_ATOMS: atom_id res chain seq x y z
N MET A 1 10.21 -16.38 -1.50
CA MET A 1 10.00 -17.82 -1.77
C MET A 1 9.96 -18.54 -0.44
N SER A 2 9.12 -19.56 -0.31
CA SER A 2 8.89 -20.29 0.95
C SER A 2 9.28 -21.75 0.77
N VAL A 3 9.67 -22.44 1.84
CA VAL A 3 10.02 -23.87 1.78
C VAL A 3 8.90 -24.67 2.43
N LEU A 4 8.37 -25.66 1.70
CA LEU A 4 7.40 -26.61 2.22
C LEU A 4 8.09 -27.94 2.51
N THR A 5 7.87 -28.48 3.70
CA THR A 5 8.37 -29.80 4.08
C THR A 5 7.22 -30.80 4.07
N SER A 6 7.37 -31.90 3.33
CA SER A 6 6.40 -32.99 3.31
C SER A 6 6.40 -33.76 4.63
N PRO A 7 5.34 -34.53 4.94
CA PRO A 7 5.34 -35.44 6.09
C PRO A 7 6.46 -36.49 6.05
N ARG A 8 7.08 -36.70 4.89
CA ARG A 8 8.21 -37.61 4.68
C ARG A 8 9.58 -36.91 4.76
N GLY A 9 9.60 -35.61 5.07
CA GLY A 9 10.82 -34.82 5.20
C GLY A 9 11.39 -34.29 3.88
N LYS A 10 10.66 -34.38 2.77
CA LYS A 10 11.10 -33.80 1.49
C LYS A 10 10.79 -32.31 1.47
N GLU A 11 11.76 -31.48 1.12
CA GLU A 11 11.60 -30.03 1.01
C GLU A 11 11.40 -29.62 -0.45
N GLU A 12 10.45 -28.73 -0.69
CA GLU A 12 10.19 -28.08 -1.99
C GLU A 12 10.18 -26.57 -1.77
N VAL A 13 10.90 -25.84 -2.61
CA VAL A 13 10.83 -24.38 -2.64
C VAL A 13 9.62 -23.98 -3.49
N VAL A 14 8.77 -23.13 -2.94
CA VAL A 14 7.53 -22.70 -3.58
C VAL A 14 7.40 -21.19 -3.63
N HIS A 15 6.61 -20.74 -4.60
CA HIS A 15 6.22 -19.34 -4.72
C HIS A 15 4.75 -19.25 -5.18
N CYS A 16 4.07 -18.20 -4.73
CA CYS A 16 2.70 -17.90 -5.14
C CYS A 16 2.69 -16.84 -6.23
N ARG A 17 1.76 -16.96 -7.17
CA ARG A 17 1.42 -15.91 -8.14
C ARG A 17 -0.09 -15.84 -8.38
N ARG A 18 -0.54 -14.77 -9.02
CA ARG A 18 -1.92 -14.70 -9.53
C ARG A 18 -2.11 -15.80 -10.58
N THR A 19 -3.30 -16.41 -10.58
CA THR A 19 -3.63 -17.47 -11.52
C THR A 19 -3.76 -16.94 -12.94
N GLU A 20 -3.25 -17.71 -13.88
CA GLU A 20 -3.35 -17.44 -15.31
C GLU A 20 -4.30 -18.43 -16.00
N SER A 21 -4.86 -18.04 -17.14
CA SER A 21 -5.77 -18.89 -17.92
C SER A 21 -5.11 -20.18 -18.43
N GLN A 22 -3.78 -20.20 -18.56
CA GLN A 22 -3.01 -21.38 -18.96
C GLN A 22 -2.95 -22.44 -17.85
N ASP A 23 -3.09 -22.04 -16.58
CA ASP A 23 -3.03 -22.93 -15.42
C ASP A 23 -4.21 -23.92 -15.38
N ILE A 24 -5.31 -23.61 -16.08
CA ILE A 24 -6.59 -24.33 -16.01
C ILE A 24 -6.44 -25.83 -16.29
N PHE A 25 -5.56 -26.21 -17.22
CA PHE A 25 -5.35 -27.62 -17.54
C PHE A 25 -4.74 -28.39 -16.35
N CYS A 26 -3.68 -27.84 -15.76
CA CYS A 26 -3.01 -28.43 -14.61
C CYS A 26 -3.92 -28.41 -13.36
N ILE A 27 -4.66 -27.32 -13.14
CA ILE A 27 -5.63 -27.21 -12.04
C ILE A 27 -6.69 -28.32 -12.16
N LYS A 28 -7.22 -28.56 -13.36
CA LYS A 28 -8.18 -29.65 -13.61
C LYS A 28 -7.61 -31.03 -13.28
N SER A 29 -6.31 -31.24 -13.51
CA SER A 29 -5.65 -32.52 -13.19
C SER A 29 -5.54 -32.79 -11.68
N LEU A 30 -5.56 -31.75 -10.85
CA LEU A 30 -5.51 -31.87 -9.38
C LEU A 30 -6.87 -32.13 -8.74
N ILE A 31 -7.97 -32.06 -9.50
CA ILE A 31 -9.33 -32.24 -8.97
C ILE A 31 -9.57 -33.69 -8.61
N ARG A 32 -10.01 -33.91 -7.38
CA ARG A 32 -10.36 -35.23 -6.84
C ARG A 32 -11.84 -35.33 -6.54
N LYS A 33 -12.33 -36.55 -6.34
CA LYS A 33 -13.71 -36.80 -5.90
C LYS A 33 -14.05 -36.06 -4.60
N PHE A 34 -13.08 -35.90 -3.70
CA PHE A 34 -13.26 -35.15 -2.46
C PHE A 34 -13.53 -33.66 -2.71
N THR A 35 -12.76 -33.04 -3.60
CA THR A 35 -12.97 -31.63 -4.02
C THR A 35 -14.38 -31.41 -4.56
N GLN A 36 -14.87 -32.33 -5.40
CA GLN A 36 -16.23 -32.26 -5.96
C GLN A 36 -17.33 -32.42 -4.91
N LYS A 37 -17.06 -33.09 -3.78
CA LYS A 37 -18.01 -33.19 -2.66
C LYS A 37 -18.07 -31.90 -1.84
N LEU A 38 -16.92 -31.24 -1.64
CA LEU A 38 -16.84 -30.00 -0.85
C LEU A 38 -17.41 -28.79 -1.60
N PHE A 39 -17.05 -28.66 -2.87
CA PHE A 39 -17.36 -27.46 -3.66
C PHE A 39 -18.36 -27.71 -4.78
N GLY A 40 -18.85 -28.94 -4.96
CA GLY A 40 -19.77 -29.28 -6.03
C GLY A 40 -19.12 -29.39 -7.42
N ARG A 41 -19.94 -29.37 -8.46
CA ARG A 41 -19.50 -29.41 -9.86
C ARG A 41 -19.30 -27.97 -10.35
N LEU A 42 -18.04 -27.58 -10.49
CA LEU A 42 -17.68 -26.20 -10.81
C LEU A 42 -17.23 -26.02 -12.26
N ASN A 43 -17.63 -24.90 -12.87
CA ASN A 43 -17.03 -24.40 -14.08
C ASN A 43 -15.86 -23.47 -13.71
N ILE A 44 -14.64 -24.02 -13.71
CA ILE A 44 -13.43 -23.32 -13.28
C ILE A 44 -13.17 -22.07 -14.12
N ILE A 45 -13.44 -22.11 -15.43
CA ILE A 45 -13.22 -20.98 -16.33
C ILE A 45 -14.10 -19.81 -15.88
N TYR A 46 -15.39 -20.09 -15.67
CA TYR A 46 -16.35 -19.10 -15.20
C TYR A 46 -15.98 -18.54 -13.82
N LEU A 47 -15.53 -19.40 -12.90
CA LEU A 47 -15.12 -18.94 -11.57
C LEU A 47 -13.87 -18.06 -11.61
N LEU A 48 -12.88 -18.40 -12.44
CA LEU A 48 -11.66 -17.59 -12.60
C LEU A 48 -11.98 -16.22 -13.18
N GLU A 49 -12.90 -16.14 -14.14
CA GLU A 49 -13.34 -14.87 -14.72
C GLU A 49 -14.08 -13.97 -13.71
N LYS A 50 -14.71 -14.58 -12.69
CA LYS A 50 -15.47 -13.87 -11.65
C LYS A 50 -14.69 -13.66 -10.35
N ALA A 51 -13.51 -14.26 -10.22
CA ALA A 51 -12.75 -14.26 -8.99
C ALA A 51 -12.28 -12.84 -8.61
N ASN A 52 -12.55 -12.42 -7.37
CA ASN A 52 -11.90 -11.24 -6.80
C ASN A 52 -10.40 -11.50 -6.66
N LEU A 53 -10.03 -12.72 -6.24
CA LEU A 53 -8.64 -13.16 -6.16
C LEU A 53 -8.52 -14.66 -6.48
N ALA A 54 -7.56 -15.00 -7.32
CA ALA A 54 -7.20 -16.38 -7.63
C ALA A 54 -5.68 -16.53 -7.50
N VAL A 55 -5.25 -17.50 -6.70
CA VAL A 55 -3.83 -17.71 -6.39
C VAL A 55 -3.42 -19.12 -6.81
N THR A 56 -2.30 -19.21 -7.53
CA THR A 56 -1.64 -20.45 -7.90
C THR A 56 -0.31 -20.54 -7.17
N LEU A 57 -0.03 -21.71 -6.58
CA LEU A 57 1.24 -22.04 -5.95
C LEU A 57 2.04 -22.95 -6.87
N CYS A 58 3.25 -22.53 -7.22
CA CYS A 58 4.18 -23.27 -8.06
C CYS A 58 5.45 -23.66 -7.28
N ASN A 59 6.10 -24.74 -7.69
CA ASN A 59 7.47 -25.04 -7.25
C ASN A 59 8.52 -24.28 -8.09
N ASP A 60 9.79 -24.52 -7.79
CA ASP A 60 10.97 -23.99 -8.50
C ASP A 60 11.03 -24.38 -9.99
N LYS A 61 10.28 -25.40 -10.41
CA LYS A 61 10.17 -25.87 -11.80
C LYS A 61 8.92 -25.35 -12.51
N GLU A 62 8.19 -24.40 -11.93
CA GLU A 62 6.91 -23.88 -12.44
C GLU A 62 5.80 -24.94 -12.53
N GLU A 63 5.92 -26.04 -11.77
CA GLU A 63 4.85 -27.03 -11.67
C GLU A 63 3.82 -26.59 -10.62
N ILE A 64 2.54 -26.63 -11.01
CA ILE A 64 1.44 -26.20 -10.15
C ILE A 64 1.21 -27.22 -9.04
N MET A 65 1.45 -26.80 -7.80
CA MET A 65 1.27 -27.62 -6.60
C MET A 65 -0.10 -27.42 -5.97
N ALA A 66 -0.66 -26.21 -6.05
CA ALA A 66 -1.97 -25.90 -5.48
C ALA A 66 -2.60 -24.67 -6.13
N HIS A 67 -3.90 -24.54 -5.95
CA HIS A 67 -4.68 -23.43 -6.45
C HIS A 67 -5.89 -23.15 -5.58
N ALA A 68 -6.24 -21.88 -5.41
CA ALA A 68 -7.43 -21.43 -4.72
C ALA A 68 -8.11 -20.25 -5.41
N ILE A 69 -9.44 -20.20 -5.32
CA ILE A 69 -10.29 -19.13 -5.85
C ILE A 69 -11.12 -18.52 -4.72
N PHE A 70 -11.12 -17.19 -4.65
CA PHE A 70 -11.83 -16.40 -3.65
C PHE A 70 -12.78 -15.41 -4.32
N LEU A 71 -14.00 -15.33 -3.80
CA LEU A 71 -15.02 -14.36 -4.23
C LEU A 71 -15.61 -13.61 -3.04
N ASP A 72 -16.29 -12.50 -3.30
CA ASP A 72 -16.93 -11.62 -2.31
C ASP A 72 -18.35 -12.04 -1.88
N TYR A 73 -18.78 -13.24 -2.28
CA TYR A 73 -20.08 -13.82 -1.91
C TYR A 73 -19.96 -15.31 -1.52
N PRO A 74 -20.92 -15.88 -0.76
CA PRO A 74 -20.95 -17.29 -0.36
C PRO A 74 -20.75 -18.33 -1.48
N ASN A 75 -19.98 -19.38 -1.23
CA ASN A 75 -19.73 -20.46 -2.21
C ASN A 75 -20.90 -21.45 -2.39
N TRP A 76 -21.90 -21.38 -1.51
CA TRP A 76 -23.17 -22.10 -1.62
C TRP A 76 -24.33 -21.13 -1.48
N ASN A 77 -25.51 -21.55 -1.95
CA ASN A 77 -26.72 -20.74 -1.95
C ASN A 77 -27.38 -20.67 -0.55
N VAL A 78 -26.64 -20.15 0.43
CA VAL A 78 -27.09 -19.94 1.82
C VAL A 78 -27.59 -18.51 2.05
N ALA A 79 -27.18 -17.58 1.21
CA ALA A 79 -27.62 -16.19 1.25
C ALA A 79 -27.59 -15.58 -0.16
N ASN A 80 -28.38 -14.53 -0.37
CA ASN A 80 -28.30 -13.73 -1.59
C ASN A 80 -26.96 -12.99 -1.64
N GLN A 81 -26.41 -12.82 -2.85
CA GLN A 81 -25.12 -12.14 -3.02
C GLN A 81 -25.15 -10.68 -2.50
N ASP A 82 -26.31 -10.03 -2.58
CA ASP A 82 -26.49 -8.64 -2.17
C ASP A 82 -26.79 -8.46 -0.67
N ASP A 83 -27.06 -9.55 0.07
CA ASP A 83 -27.53 -9.50 1.47
C ASP A 83 -27.00 -10.65 2.33
N TRP A 84 -25.78 -11.10 2.06
CA TRP A 84 -25.16 -12.15 2.88
C TRP A 84 -24.73 -11.63 4.26
N VAL A 85 -24.45 -10.34 4.39
CA VAL A 85 -23.94 -9.73 5.63
C VAL A 85 -24.95 -9.92 6.78
N SER A 86 -26.23 -9.68 6.52
CA SER A 86 -27.30 -9.82 7.51
C SER A 86 -27.37 -11.25 8.06
N VAL A 87 -27.30 -12.25 7.17
CA VAL A 87 -27.33 -13.68 7.55
C VAL A 87 -26.13 -14.05 8.42
N PHE A 88 -24.94 -13.53 8.10
CA PHE A 88 -23.72 -13.84 8.86
C PHE A 88 -23.64 -13.08 10.18
N GLN A 89 -24.23 -11.88 10.27
CA GLN A 89 -24.39 -11.14 11.53
C GLN A 89 -25.40 -11.81 12.48
N GLU A 90 -26.45 -12.44 11.93
CA GLU A 90 -27.37 -13.27 12.71
C GLU A 90 -26.71 -14.54 13.23
N LEU A 91 -25.79 -15.13 12.44
CA LEU A 91 -25.02 -16.30 12.85
C LEU A 91 -24.10 -15.98 14.04
N ASP A 92 -23.33 -14.89 13.94
CA ASP A 92 -22.46 -14.43 15.00
C ASP A 92 -22.26 -12.91 14.96
N SER A 93 -22.94 -12.21 15.87
CA SER A 93 -22.89 -10.76 15.98
C SER A 93 -21.53 -10.22 16.47
N GLU A 94 -20.65 -11.08 16.99
CA GLU A 94 -19.32 -10.68 17.44
C GLU A 94 -18.32 -10.57 16.28
N ILE A 95 -18.66 -11.09 15.09
CA ILE A 95 -17.80 -11.05 13.91
C ILE A 95 -18.19 -9.83 13.04
N PRO A 96 -17.39 -8.75 13.02
CA PRO A 96 -17.70 -7.54 12.25
C PRO A 96 -17.35 -7.72 10.77
N CYS A 97 -18.02 -8.66 10.09
CA CYS A 97 -17.83 -8.90 8.66
C CYS A 97 -18.49 -7.79 7.82
N THR A 98 -17.78 -7.35 6.79
CA THR A 98 -18.22 -6.40 5.78
C THR A 98 -17.79 -6.89 4.40
N PRO A 99 -18.41 -6.41 3.30
CA PRO A 99 -17.98 -6.76 1.96
C PRO A 99 -16.53 -6.42 1.62
N LEU A 100 -15.93 -5.45 2.31
CA LEU A 100 -14.53 -5.04 2.08
C LEU A 100 -13.52 -5.92 2.84
N ASN A 101 -13.90 -6.46 4.00
CA ASN A 101 -12.98 -7.19 4.88
C ASN A 101 -13.16 -8.71 4.84
N THR A 102 -13.98 -9.22 3.92
CA THR A 102 -14.40 -10.62 3.87
C THR A 102 -14.33 -11.18 2.46
N LEU A 103 -13.76 -12.38 2.32
CA LEU A 103 -13.84 -13.19 1.11
C LEU A 103 -14.29 -14.60 1.44
N PHE A 104 -14.81 -15.31 0.45
CA PHE A 104 -15.24 -16.70 0.54
C PHE A 104 -14.33 -17.56 -0.32
N MET A 105 -13.86 -18.69 0.20
CA MET A 105 -13.13 -19.69 -0.57
C MET A 105 -14.13 -20.53 -1.38
N HIS A 106 -14.13 -20.35 -2.70
CA HIS A 106 -15.00 -21.09 -3.62
C HIS A 106 -14.38 -22.37 -4.14
N PHE A 107 -13.05 -22.43 -4.16
CA PHE A 107 -12.36 -23.57 -4.71
C PHE A 107 -10.97 -23.70 -4.10
N PHE A 108 -10.57 -24.93 -3.81
CA PHE A 108 -9.21 -25.27 -3.39
C PHE A 108 -8.82 -26.66 -3.88
N VAL A 109 -7.63 -26.76 -4.49
CA VAL A 109 -6.98 -28.02 -4.87
C VAL A 109 -5.50 -27.95 -4.56
N ALA A 110 -4.92 -29.10 -4.19
CA ALA A 110 -3.49 -29.22 -3.93
C ALA A 110 -3.01 -30.65 -4.17
N VAL A 111 -1.70 -30.79 -4.37
CA VAL A 111 -0.99 -32.07 -4.29
C VAL A 111 -1.04 -32.57 -2.84
N ASP A 112 -1.57 -33.78 -2.63
CA ASP A 112 -1.80 -34.37 -1.30
C ASP A 112 -0.58 -34.33 -0.37
N GLU A 113 0.61 -34.60 -0.90
CA GLU A 113 1.83 -34.67 -0.09
C GLU A 113 2.17 -33.34 0.61
N TYR A 114 1.78 -32.22 0.00
CA TYR A 114 2.09 -30.87 0.49
C TYR A 114 0.83 -30.06 0.84
N SER A 115 -0.36 -30.67 0.81
CA SER A 115 -1.65 -29.95 0.83
C SER A 115 -1.80 -28.95 1.97
N THR A 116 -1.33 -29.30 3.18
CA THR A 116 -1.39 -28.44 4.37
C THR A 116 -0.42 -27.27 4.28
N GLY A 117 0.80 -27.51 3.78
CA GLY A 117 1.78 -26.45 3.53
C GLY A 117 1.27 -25.49 2.46
N CYS A 118 0.75 -26.03 1.36
CA CYS A 118 0.19 -25.26 0.26
C CYS A 118 -0.97 -24.37 0.70
N LEU A 119 -1.92 -24.91 1.48
CA LEU A 119 -3.05 -24.14 2.00
C LEU A 119 -2.58 -22.97 2.86
N LYS A 120 -1.67 -23.22 3.82
CA LYS A 120 -1.15 -22.18 4.71
C LYS A 120 -0.42 -21.08 3.94
N GLU A 121 0.34 -21.45 2.91
CA GLU A 121 1.05 -20.47 2.09
C GLU A 121 0.10 -19.63 1.25
N ILE A 122 -0.90 -20.25 0.59
CA ILE A 122 -1.93 -19.52 -0.16
C ILE A 122 -2.69 -18.55 0.75
N ILE A 123 -3.13 -18.98 1.92
CA ILE A 123 -3.87 -18.12 2.86
C ILE A 123 -3.01 -16.94 3.32
N ARG A 124 -1.72 -17.16 3.63
CA ARG A 124 -0.79 -16.08 3.94
C ARG A 124 -0.63 -15.11 2.77
N THR A 125 -0.48 -15.61 1.54
CA THR A 125 -0.38 -14.77 0.36
C THR A 125 -1.64 -13.94 0.15
N VAL A 126 -2.82 -14.52 0.33
CA VAL A 126 -4.11 -13.81 0.19
C VAL A 126 -4.23 -12.67 1.19
N PHE A 127 -3.94 -12.91 2.47
CA PHE A 127 -3.95 -11.86 3.49
C PHE A 127 -2.85 -10.80 3.28
N LYS A 128 -1.70 -11.17 2.72
CA LYS A 128 -0.66 -10.21 2.32
C LYS A 128 -1.09 -9.35 1.13
N ALA A 129 -1.77 -9.95 0.15
CA ALA A 129 -2.19 -9.27 -1.08
C ALA A 129 -3.37 -8.30 -0.87
N VAL A 130 -4.23 -8.57 0.12
CA VAL A 130 -5.38 -7.73 0.45
C VAL A 130 -5.28 -7.29 1.92
N PRO A 131 -4.75 -6.09 2.20
CA PRO A 131 -4.55 -5.58 3.57
C PRO A 131 -5.83 -5.48 4.40
N GLU A 132 -6.96 -5.14 3.78
CA GLU A 132 -8.27 -4.92 4.41
C GLU A 132 -8.96 -6.23 4.78
N LEU A 133 -8.54 -7.34 4.16
CA LEU A 133 -9.16 -8.65 4.35
C LEU A 133 -8.87 -9.19 5.75
N HIS A 134 -9.91 -9.34 6.56
CA HIS A 134 -9.83 -9.85 7.93
C HIS A 134 -10.32 -11.29 8.07
N PHE A 135 -11.28 -11.68 7.24
CA PHE A 135 -11.96 -12.97 7.34
C PHE A 135 -12.00 -13.66 5.98
N ILE A 136 -11.70 -14.95 5.99
CA ILE A 136 -12.00 -15.85 4.87
C ILE A 136 -13.02 -16.87 5.37
N PHE A 137 -14.19 -16.91 4.74
CA PHE A 137 -15.20 -17.91 5.05
C PHE A 137 -15.13 -19.08 4.07
N LEU A 138 -15.57 -20.24 4.56
CA LEU A 138 -15.76 -21.44 3.77
C LEU A 138 -17.04 -22.13 4.23
N ILE A 139 -17.94 -22.39 3.29
CA ILE A 139 -19.22 -23.04 3.57
C ILE A 139 -19.17 -24.45 2.99
N VAL A 140 -19.55 -25.45 3.78
CA VAL A 140 -19.48 -26.86 3.41
C VAL A 140 -20.77 -27.56 3.84
N PRO A 141 -21.35 -28.46 3.00
CA PRO A 141 -22.51 -29.25 3.43
C PRO A 141 -22.19 -30.05 4.70
N THR A 142 -23.09 -30.05 5.68
CA THR A 142 -22.86 -30.68 7.01
C THR A 142 -22.56 -32.18 6.96
N TYR A 143 -23.01 -32.89 5.93
CA TYR A 143 -22.70 -34.31 5.71
C TYR A 143 -21.29 -34.56 5.16
N VAL A 144 -20.53 -33.52 4.79
CA VAL A 144 -19.17 -33.63 4.29
C VAL A 144 -18.17 -33.16 5.35
N SER A 145 -17.19 -34.01 5.66
CA SER A 145 -16.07 -33.60 6.50
C SER A 145 -15.14 -32.65 5.74
N LEU A 146 -14.75 -31.55 6.37
CA LEU A 146 -13.83 -30.55 5.82
C LEU A 146 -12.45 -31.12 5.42
N GLY A 147 -12.05 -32.24 6.02
CA GLY A 147 -10.81 -32.96 5.71
C GLY A 147 -9.61 -32.45 6.51
N SER A 148 -8.56 -33.28 6.61
CA SER A 148 -7.41 -33.01 7.48
C SER A 148 -6.61 -31.76 7.11
N THR A 149 -6.72 -31.28 5.88
CA THR A 149 -5.99 -30.10 5.38
C THR A 149 -6.69 -28.80 5.78
N LEU A 150 -7.96 -28.65 5.41
CA LEU A 150 -8.71 -27.41 5.58
C LEU A 150 -9.00 -27.11 7.07
N VAL A 151 -9.21 -28.15 7.90
CA VAL A 151 -9.40 -28.00 9.37
C VAL A 151 -8.18 -27.37 10.05
N THR A 152 -6.99 -27.38 9.44
CA THR A 152 -5.79 -26.76 10.04
C THR A 152 -5.79 -25.23 10.02
N VAL A 153 -6.71 -24.63 9.26
CA VAL A 153 -6.79 -23.18 9.02
C VAL A 153 -8.19 -22.64 9.34
N PHE A 154 -9.22 -23.46 9.14
CA PHE A 154 -10.61 -23.06 9.29
C PHE A 154 -11.22 -23.59 10.60
N GLY A 155 -11.71 -22.69 11.44
CA GLY A 155 -12.52 -22.99 12.63
C GLY A 155 -14.01 -22.95 12.32
N GLN A 156 -14.82 -23.82 12.93
CA GLN A 156 -16.26 -23.83 12.72
C GLN A 156 -16.94 -22.75 13.56
N VAL A 157 -17.82 -21.95 12.95
CA VAL A 157 -18.60 -20.90 13.63
C VAL A 157 -20.00 -21.41 13.98
N GLY A 158 -20.66 -22.05 13.01
CA GLY A 158 -22.03 -22.53 13.19
C GLY A 158 -22.57 -23.17 11.92
N ASN A 159 -23.89 -23.31 11.86
CA ASN A 159 -24.60 -23.88 10.71
C ASN A 159 -25.69 -22.92 10.21
N ILE A 160 -25.88 -22.87 8.90
CA ILE A 160 -26.89 -22.06 8.22
C ILE A 160 -27.71 -22.97 7.30
N PRO A 161 -29.06 -22.86 7.29
CA PRO A 161 -29.89 -23.59 6.34
C PRO A 161 -29.74 -23.03 4.91
N CYS A 162 -29.80 -23.89 3.90
CA CYS A 162 -29.80 -23.44 2.50
C CYS A 162 -31.11 -22.75 2.12
N LEU A 163 -31.04 -21.72 1.25
CA LEU A 163 -32.24 -21.04 0.74
C LEU A 163 -33.07 -21.91 -0.21
N THR A 164 -32.46 -22.92 -0.84
CA THR A 164 -33.07 -23.72 -1.92
C THR A 164 -33.32 -25.18 -1.56
N TYR A 165 -32.65 -25.73 -0.56
CA TYR A 165 -32.70 -27.15 -0.21
C TYR A 165 -32.84 -27.34 1.30
N ASP A 166 -33.39 -28.48 1.71
CA ASP A 166 -33.53 -28.89 3.12
C ASP A 166 -32.20 -29.48 3.66
N GLU A 167 -31.09 -28.85 3.29
CA GLU A 167 -29.74 -29.24 3.70
C GLU A 167 -29.09 -28.12 4.52
N ASP A 168 -28.54 -28.49 5.67
CA ASP A 168 -27.77 -27.59 6.52
C ASP A 168 -26.32 -27.51 6.03
N PHE A 169 -25.77 -26.30 6.06
CA PHE A 169 -24.39 -26.02 5.72
C PHE A 169 -23.62 -25.55 6.95
N ALA A 170 -22.44 -26.11 7.16
CA ALA A 170 -21.51 -25.66 8.18
C ALA A 170 -20.69 -24.49 7.66
N VAL A 171 -20.61 -23.44 8.45
CA VAL A 171 -19.82 -22.23 8.18
C VAL A 171 -18.53 -22.30 8.95
N TYR A 172 -17.42 -22.15 8.23
CA TYR A 172 -16.10 -22.08 8.79
C TYR A 172 -15.45 -20.73 8.50
N ILE A 173 -14.65 -20.26 9.45
CA ILE A 173 -13.93 -19.00 9.38
C ILE A 173 -12.43 -19.23 9.53
N CYS A 174 -11.65 -18.47 8.77
CA CYS A 174 -10.22 -18.33 8.90
C CYS A 174 -9.93 -16.86 9.21
N HIS A 175 -9.35 -16.59 10.37
CA HIS A 175 -9.03 -15.22 10.77
C HIS A 175 -7.64 -14.80 10.27
N ARG A 176 -7.53 -13.54 9.85
CA ARG A 176 -6.24 -12.94 9.48
C ARG A 176 -5.22 -13.08 10.60
N HIS A 177 -5.60 -12.87 11.85
CA HIS A 177 -4.67 -12.84 12.98
C HIS A 177 -3.98 -14.19 13.26
N ASP A 178 -4.60 -15.31 12.87
CA ASP A 178 -4.01 -16.66 13.04
C ASP A 178 -2.85 -16.91 12.06
N HIS A 179 -2.91 -16.25 10.90
CA HIS A 179 -1.90 -16.37 9.84
C HIS A 179 -0.96 -15.16 9.80
N TYR A 180 -1.40 -14.05 10.38
CA TYR A 180 -0.79 -12.74 10.30
C TYR A 180 -1.01 -11.98 11.62
N PRO A 181 -0.21 -12.28 12.66
CA PRO A 181 -0.44 -11.81 14.02
C PRO A 181 -0.50 -10.29 14.11
N GLN A 182 -1.38 -9.78 14.95
CA GLN A 182 -1.35 -8.36 15.32
C GLN A 182 -0.15 -8.11 16.23
N LEU A 183 0.69 -7.15 15.87
CA LEU A 183 1.86 -6.79 16.65
C LEU A 183 1.43 -6.01 17.89
N HIS A 184 1.78 -6.50 19.08
CA HIS A 184 1.59 -5.74 20.30
C HIS A 184 2.77 -4.79 20.50
N ILE A 185 2.56 -3.51 20.21
CA ILE A 185 3.57 -2.46 20.36
C ILE A 185 3.43 -1.80 21.73
N ARG A 186 4.55 -1.64 22.43
CA ARG A 186 4.61 -0.91 23.71
C ARG A 186 5.84 -0.03 23.80
N LYS A 187 5.81 0.94 24.72
CA LYS A 187 6.99 1.76 25.04
C LYS A 187 8.11 0.88 25.62
N ALA A 188 9.33 1.08 25.14
CA ALA A 188 10.52 0.46 25.72
C ALA A 188 10.77 1.00 27.14
N ARG A 189 11.23 0.14 28.07
CA ARG A 189 11.32 0.50 29.50
C ARG A 189 12.44 1.49 29.83
N TYR A 190 13.51 1.56 29.03
CA TYR A 190 14.74 2.28 29.37
C TYR A 190 15.14 3.37 28.36
N SER A 191 14.31 3.64 27.35
CA SER A 191 14.60 4.65 26.34
C SER A 191 13.40 5.56 26.14
N TRP A 192 13.63 6.86 26.27
CA TRP A 192 12.66 7.88 25.89
C TRP A 192 12.51 7.82 24.37
N HIS A 193 11.28 7.73 23.88
CA HIS A 193 10.98 7.65 22.44
C HIS A 193 11.48 6.37 21.73
N SER A 194 11.33 5.21 22.36
CA SER A 194 11.50 3.91 21.67
C SER A 194 10.30 2.98 21.88
N ALA A 195 10.02 2.19 20.86
CA ALA A 195 8.93 1.22 20.80
C ALA A 195 9.50 -0.20 20.66
N CYS A 196 8.90 -1.17 21.34
CA CYS A 196 9.19 -2.58 21.14
C CYS A 196 7.91 -3.36 20.84
N VAL A 197 8.04 -4.32 19.92
CA VAL A 197 6.97 -5.24 19.56
C VAL A 197 7.16 -6.55 20.29
N MET A 198 6.09 -7.00 20.92
CA MET A 198 6.04 -8.28 21.62
C MET A 198 5.07 -9.23 20.92
N VAL A 199 5.51 -10.46 20.70
CA VAL A 199 4.63 -11.57 20.30
C VAL A 199 4.90 -12.72 21.26
N GLU A 200 3.84 -13.22 21.91
CA GLU A 200 3.92 -14.32 22.90
C GLU A 200 4.97 -14.09 24.01
N GLY A 201 5.15 -12.84 24.44
CA GLY A 201 6.11 -12.47 25.48
C GLY A 201 7.57 -12.37 25.03
N LYS A 202 7.87 -12.54 23.73
CA LYS A 202 9.21 -12.32 23.14
C LYS A 202 9.24 -11.02 22.33
N ALA A 203 10.35 -10.29 22.40
CA ALA A 203 10.56 -9.11 21.59
C ALA A 203 10.93 -9.53 20.16
N VAL A 204 10.11 -9.14 19.18
CA VAL A 204 10.31 -9.47 17.76
C VAL A 204 10.57 -8.24 16.90
N GLY A 205 10.57 -7.04 17.48
CA GLY A 205 10.94 -5.82 16.78
C GLY A 205 11.18 -4.64 17.72
N PHE A 206 11.94 -3.66 17.25
CA PHE A 206 12.33 -2.46 17.97
C PHE A 206 12.45 -1.27 17.01
N MET A 207 11.95 -0.11 17.45
CA MET A 207 12.08 1.14 16.73
C MET A 207 12.47 2.25 17.70
N SER A 208 13.52 3.00 17.38
CA SER A 208 13.93 4.21 18.11
C SER A 208 13.72 5.44 17.24
N VAL A 209 13.16 6.48 17.84
CA VAL A 209 12.82 7.72 17.15
C VAL A 209 13.31 8.94 17.92
N CYS A 210 13.53 10.04 17.21
CA CYS A 210 14.07 11.26 17.78
C CYS A 210 13.42 12.50 17.17
N SER A 211 13.08 13.48 18.00
CA SER A 211 12.52 14.76 17.55
C SER A 211 13.59 15.75 17.06
N SER A 212 14.88 15.55 17.40
CA SER A 212 15.94 16.44 16.94
C SER A 212 16.40 16.05 15.52
N VAL A 213 15.94 16.82 14.54
CA VAL A 213 16.35 16.70 13.13
C VAL A 213 17.16 17.93 12.74
N ASN A 214 18.31 17.73 12.09
CA ASN A 214 19.09 18.83 11.54
C ASN A 214 18.47 19.34 10.23
N LEU A 215 17.47 20.22 10.36
CA LEU A 215 16.74 20.77 9.20
C LEU A 215 17.63 21.61 8.29
N ASN A 216 18.63 22.32 8.83
CA ASN A 216 19.55 23.13 8.04
C ASN A 216 20.29 22.29 6.99
N LEU A 217 20.83 21.14 7.41
CA LEU A 217 21.47 20.20 6.49
C LEU A 217 20.48 19.66 5.44
N LEU A 218 19.23 19.39 5.84
CA LEU A 218 18.22 18.90 4.90
C LEU A 218 17.83 19.98 3.87
N HIS A 219 17.68 21.24 4.28
CA HIS A 219 17.41 22.37 3.37
C HIS A 219 18.59 22.64 2.42
N GLU A 220 19.81 22.27 2.82
CA GLU A 220 20.99 22.35 1.96
C GLU A 220 21.03 21.25 0.91
N CYS A 221 20.57 20.05 1.26
CA CYS A 221 20.77 18.84 0.46
C CYS A 221 19.55 18.38 -0.36
N PHE A 222 18.32 18.73 0.01
CA PHE A 222 17.11 18.16 -0.58
C PHE A 222 16.08 19.23 -0.99
N ASP A 223 15.29 18.92 -2.04
CA ASP A 223 14.15 19.73 -2.42
C ASP A 223 12.97 19.47 -1.47
N LEU A 224 12.84 20.35 -0.48
CA LEU A 224 11.81 20.28 0.55
C LEU A 224 10.60 21.19 0.28
N GLY A 225 10.55 21.82 -0.89
CA GLY A 225 9.43 22.69 -1.29
C GLY A 225 8.05 22.03 -1.11
N PRO A 226 7.84 20.79 -1.61
CA PRO A 226 6.56 20.08 -1.46
C PRO A 226 6.15 19.78 -0.02
N PHE A 227 7.08 19.84 0.94
CA PHE A 227 6.84 19.52 2.35
C PHE A 227 6.91 20.75 3.26
N HIS A 228 6.90 21.96 2.67
CA HIS A 228 7.08 23.23 3.40
C HIS A 228 8.33 23.22 4.30
N GLY A 229 9.43 22.63 3.82
CA GLY A 229 10.67 22.55 4.59
C GLY A 229 10.59 21.67 5.85
N PHE A 230 9.53 20.86 6.00
CA PHE A 230 9.15 20.15 7.24
C PHE A 230 8.84 21.07 8.43
N CYS A 231 8.46 22.32 8.16
CA CYS A 231 8.08 23.30 9.17
C CYS A 231 6.57 23.55 9.17
N VAL A 232 6.04 24.04 10.29
CA VAL A 232 4.67 24.56 10.33
C VAL A 232 4.63 25.90 9.55
N PRO A 233 3.66 26.13 8.65
CA PRO A 233 3.59 27.40 7.93
C PRO A 233 3.53 28.61 8.86
N HIS A 234 4.41 29.59 8.63
CA HIS A 234 4.53 30.83 9.39
C HIS A 234 4.30 32.04 8.47
N PRO A 235 3.60 33.10 8.93
CA PRO A 235 3.30 34.28 8.10
C PRO A 235 4.53 35.02 7.57
N ASP A 236 5.68 34.85 8.23
CA ASP A 236 6.95 35.46 7.85
C ASP A 236 7.83 34.56 6.96
N ASP A 237 7.32 33.42 6.49
CA ASP A 237 8.07 32.53 5.60
C ASP A 237 8.38 33.21 4.26
N LEU A 238 9.63 33.09 3.81
CA LEU A 238 10.09 33.64 2.54
C LEU A 238 10.13 32.52 1.51
N LEU A 239 9.00 32.29 0.83
CA LEU A 239 8.82 31.20 -0.14
C LEU A 239 9.11 31.60 -1.60
N GLU A 240 9.09 32.89 -1.89
CA GLU A 240 9.38 33.44 -3.21
C GLU A 240 10.51 34.48 -3.14
N PRO A 241 11.35 34.59 -4.19
CA PRO A 241 12.33 35.66 -4.28
C PRO A 241 11.62 37.02 -4.34
N SER A 242 12.05 37.96 -3.49
CA SER A 242 11.53 39.33 -3.48
C SER A 242 11.73 39.98 -4.84
N LYS A 243 10.63 40.31 -5.54
CA LYS A 243 10.67 41.15 -6.75
C LYS A 243 10.93 42.60 -6.35
N GLU A 244 12.17 42.95 -6.04
CA GLU A 244 12.59 44.36 -5.94
C GLU A 244 13.22 44.84 -7.25
N SER A 245 12.45 45.70 -7.93
CA SER A 245 12.73 46.60 -9.06
C SER A 245 14.12 46.56 -9.72
N SER A 246 14.22 45.89 -10.87
CA SER A 246 15.19 46.25 -11.91
C SER A 246 14.54 47.22 -12.91
N ILE A 247 14.53 48.52 -12.58
CA ILE A 247 14.35 49.59 -13.58
C ILE A 247 15.72 50.29 -13.73
N GLN A 248 16.43 50.03 -14.84
CA GLN A 248 16.87 51.08 -15.77
C GLN A 248 17.53 50.52 -17.04
N GLU A 249 16.90 50.88 -18.17
CA GLU A 249 17.48 51.30 -19.46
C GLU A 249 18.44 50.34 -20.18
N SER A 250 17.93 49.56 -21.15
CA SER A 250 17.74 49.92 -22.57
C SER A 250 19.05 49.99 -23.38
N GLN A 251 19.18 49.09 -24.36
CA GLN A 251 19.27 49.47 -25.76
C GLN A 251 19.08 48.27 -26.68
N ASP A 252 18.16 48.47 -27.63
CA ASP A 252 17.92 47.65 -28.80
C ASP A 252 19.19 47.43 -29.63
N THR A 253 19.37 46.21 -30.14
CA THR A 253 19.66 46.04 -31.57
C THR A 253 19.22 44.65 -32.04
N GLU A 254 18.34 44.67 -33.03
CA GLU A 254 17.93 43.54 -33.86
C GLU A 254 19.15 42.82 -34.47
N ILE A 255 19.06 41.50 -34.70
CA ILE A 255 19.27 40.86 -36.01
C ILE A 255 18.81 39.38 -35.95
N LYS A 256 17.91 39.06 -36.89
CA LYS A 256 17.49 37.72 -37.33
C LYS A 256 18.67 36.79 -37.66
N SER A 257 18.50 35.50 -37.42
CA SER A 257 18.59 34.51 -38.52
C SER A 257 18.12 33.12 -38.09
N ASP A 258 17.22 32.60 -38.92
CA ASP A 258 16.71 31.23 -38.97
C ASP A 258 17.79 30.16 -39.24
N SER A 259 17.59 29.02 -38.59
CA SER A 259 17.54 27.65 -39.14
C SER A 259 18.70 26.99 -39.92
N GLN A 260 18.84 25.68 -39.62
CA GLN A 260 19.50 24.59 -40.37
C GLN A 260 21.04 24.57 -40.25
N GLY A 261 21.72 23.48 -39.88
CA GLY A 261 21.41 22.06 -39.89
C GLY A 261 22.53 21.34 -40.66
N SER A 262 23.30 20.45 -40.02
CA SER A 262 23.95 19.30 -40.68
C SER A 262 24.76 18.44 -39.71
N GLU A 263 24.55 17.14 -39.87
CA GLU A 263 25.26 15.99 -39.30
C GLU A 263 26.73 15.91 -39.75
N LYS A 264 27.57 15.23 -38.94
CA LYS A 264 28.54 14.22 -39.42
C LYS A 264 29.19 13.41 -38.28
N VAL A 265 28.75 12.16 -38.14
CA VAL A 265 29.52 10.88 -38.26
C VAL A 265 30.93 10.78 -37.62
N VAL A 266 31.00 9.93 -36.57
CA VAL A 266 31.94 8.82 -36.23
C VAL A 266 33.39 9.14 -35.83
N GLU A 267 33.81 8.67 -34.64
CA GLU A 267 34.83 7.61 -34.43
C GLU A 267 34.93 7.22 -32.93
N GLU A 268 34.80 5.91 -32.63
CA GLU A 268 35.35 5.29 -31.41
C GLU A 268 36.89 5.12 -31.58
N PRO A 269 37.62 4.89 -30.46
CA PRO A 269 38.14 3.53 -30.31
C PRO A 269 38.08 3.00 -28.88
N GLY A 270 37.79 1.70 -28.77
CA GLY A 270 37.86 0.94 -27.52
C GLY A 270 39.27 0.61 -27.04
N GLY A 271 39.33 0.08 -25.81
CA GLY A 271 40.53 -0.46 -25.19
C GLY A 271 40.20 -1.28 -23.93
N THR A 272 40.50 -2.58 -24.02
CA THR A 272 40.18 -3.71 -23.16
C THR A 272 40.90 -3.74 -21.80
N ALA A 273 40.30 -4.30 -20.74
CA ALA A 273 40.96 -5.26 -19.83
C ALA A 273 39.99 -5.87 -18.78
N SER A 274 40.04 -7.19 -18.67
CA SER A 274 39.33 -8.09 -17.74
C SER A 274 40.08 -8.29 -16.41
N SER A 275 39.37 -8.63 -15.33
CA SER A 275 39.81 -9.65 -14.37
C SER A 275 38.65 -10.22 -13.56
N GLU A 276 38.67 -11.54 -13.45
CA GLU A 276 37.73 -12.40 -12.72
C GLU A 276 38.12 -12.59 -11.24
N ALA A 277 37.10 -13.07 -10.49
CA ALA A 277 37.12 -13.93 -9.30
C ALA A 277 37.44 -13.29 -7.93
N THR A 278 36.49 -13.36 -6.99
CA THR A 278 36.38 -14.49 -6.02
C THR A 278 35.09 -14.39 -5.20
N GLU A 279 34.42 -15.53 -4.99
CA GLU A 279 33.38 -15.70 -3.97
C GLU A 279 34.02 -15.81 -2.58
N THR A 280 33.49 -15.06 -1.62
CA THR A 280 33.57 -15.39 -0.19
C THR A 280 32.24 -15.03 0.47
N GLN A 281 31.61 -16.03 1.08
CA GLN A 281 30.53 -15.87 2.05
C GLN A 281 31.06 -15.05 3.22
N ASP A 282 30.37 -13.97 3.60
CA ASP A 282 30.43 -13.51 4.99
C ASP A 282 29.16 -12.76 5.39
N MET A 283 28.78 -13.06 6.62
CA MET A 283 27.58 -12.69 7.34
C MET A 283 27.88 -11.38 8.07
N GLU A 284 27.48 -10.22 7.56
CA GLU A 284 27.65 -8.95 8.30
C GLU A 284 26.40 -8.09 8.32
N GLN A 285 25.75 -8.10 9.48
CA GLN A 285 24.91 -7.01 9.95
C GLN A 285 25.76 -5.75 10.13
N LYS A 286 25.42 -4.67 9.42
CA LYS A 286 25.89 -3.31 9.74
C LYS A 286 24.93 -2.27 9.18
N PHE A 287 23.96 -1.85 9.99
CA PHE A 287 23.28 -0.57 9.79
C PHE A 287 24.00 0.47 10.64
N SER A 288 24.81 1.32 10.00
CA SER A 288 25.32 2.54 10.63
C SER A 288 24.34 3.67 10.30
N VAL A 289 23.51 4.05 11.26
CA VAL A 289 22.71 5.28 11.19
C VAL A 289 23.56 6.41 11.77
N ILE A 290 23.83 7.44 10.96
CA ILE A 290 24.48 8.66 11.42
C ILE A 290 23.57 9.32 12.45
N SER A 291 23.95 9.18 13.71
CA SER A 291 23.44 9.99 14.82
C SER A 291 24.33 11.23 14.89
N ILE A 292 23.87 12.39 14.38
CA ILE A 292 24.55 13.65 14.65
C ILE A 292 24.15 14.07 16.08
N VAL A 293 24.86 13.51 17.07
CA VAL A 293 24.86 14.00 18.45
C VAL A 293 26.22 14.62 18.67
N GLY A 294 26.28 15.94 18.72
CA GLY A 294 27.44 16.67 19.22
C GLY A 294 27.31 16.80 20.73
N ASP A 295 28.27 16.24 21.46
CA ASP A 295 28.85 16.81 22.69
C ASP A 295 29.92 15.86 23.24
N GLU A 296 31.20 16.22 23.10
CA GLU A 296 32.24 15.95 24.11
C GLU A 296 33.30 17.07 24.08
N ASP A 297 33.47 17.71 25.24
CA ASP A 297 34.44 18.75 25.55
C ASP A 297 35.89 18.32 25.32
N LEU A 298 36.65 19.07 24.52
CA LEU A 298 38.10 19.22 24.68
C LEU A 298 38.53 20.66 24.44
N SER A 299 38.91 21.31 25.53
CA SER A 299 39.48 22.64 25.62
C SER A 299 40.90 22.74 25.05
N LEU A 300 41.12 23.58 24.04
CA LEU A 300 42.42 24.19 23.75
C LEU A 300 42.20 25.65 23.28
N ASN A 301 42.73 26.60 24.06
CA ASN A 301 42.86 28.00 23.68
C ASN A 301 43.88 28.15 22.55
N SER A 302 43.55 28.89 21.50
CA SER A 302 44.49 29.82 20.84
C SER A 302 43.72 30.66 19.83
N GLU A 303 43.81 31.97 19.98
CA GLU A 303 43.42 32.98 19.01
C GLU A 303 43.98 32.64 17.62
N ASN A 304 43.13 32.71 16.59
CA ASN A 304 43.50 33.21 15.28
C ASN A 304 42.23 33.48 14.46
N SER A 305 42.06 34.75 14.16
CA SER A 305 41.05 35.33 13.30
C SER A 305 41.33 35.07 11.81
N LEU A 306 40.24 34.82 11.07
CA LEU A 306 40.02 34.93 9.60
C LEU A 306 40.40 33.73 8.71
N PRO A 307 39.79 33.57 7.50
CA PRO A 307 38.79 34.42 6.83
C PRO A 307 37.53 33.69 6.32
N SER A 308 36.51 34.49 6.02
CA SER A 308 35.34 34.15 5.20
C SER A 308 35.77 33.50 3.89
N PHE A 309 35.41 32.24 3.68
CA PHE A 309 35.55 31.58 2.38
C PHE A 309 34.50 32.16 1.43
N LEU A 310 34.98 32.94 0.46
CA LEU A 310 34.23 33.33 -0.72
C LEU A 310 33.96 32.09 -1.56
N PHE A 311 32.68 31.69 -1.66
CA PHE A 311 32.25 30.74 -2.68
C PHE A 311 32.21 31.43 -4.05
N PRO A 312 32.61 30.76 -5.14
CA PRO A 312 32.40 31.26 -6.50
C PRO A 312 30.90 31.48 -6.75
N GLU A 313 30.57 32.53 -7.48
CA GLU A 313 29.21 32.83 -7.94
C GLU A 313 28.68 31.69 -8.82
N GLU A 314 27.97 30.74 -8.22
CA GLU A 314 27.10 29.81 -8.93
C GLU A 314 25.66 30.27 -8.73
N SER A 315 24.91 30.35 -9.85
CA SER A 315 23.53 30.84 -9.94
C SER A 315 22.69 30.45 -8.73
N SER A 316 22.41 31.43 -7.87
CA SER A 316 21.65 31.23 -6.63
C SER A 316 20.20 30.88 -6.98
N HIS A 317 19.89 29.59 -7.07
CA HIS A 317 18.52 29.13 -6.93
C HIS A 317 18.02 29.63 -5.58
N PHE A 318 16.96 30.45 -5.60
CA PHE A 318 16.32 30.94 -4.39
C PHE A 318 15.93 29.74 -3.52
N ARG A 319 16.43 29.72 -2.29
CA ARG A 319 16.08 28.69 -1.30
C ARG A 319 15.07 29.29 -0.33
N PRO A 320 13.87 28.69 -0.20
CA PRO A 320 12.89 29.17 0.75
C PRO A 320 13.43 29.18 2.18
N ILE A 321 13.08 30.21 2.95
CA ILE A 321 13.42 30.31 4.37
C ILE A 321 12.14 30.06 5.17
N TYR A 322 12.17 29.01 5.98
CA TYR A 322 11.08 28.59 6.85
C TYR A 322 11.37 29.01 8.28
N LEU A 323 10.48 29.81 8.89
CA LEU A 323 10.62 30.32 10.25
C LEU A 323 9.74 29.57 11.26
N GLY A 324 8.89 28.66 10.78
CA GLY A 324 8.05 27.83 11.62
C GLY A 324 8.81 26.78 12.43
N GLU A 325 8.14 26.27 13.48
CA GLU A 325 8.68 25.17 14.28
C GLU A 325 8.77 23.87 13.47
N SER A 326 9.74 23.02 13.82
CA SER A 326 9.90 21.71 13.18
C SER A 326 8.67 20.84 13.38
N ALA A 327 8.08 20.38 12.28
CA ALA A 327 6.94 19.46 12.26
C ALA A 327 7.38 17.99 12.02
N ALA A 328 8.68 17.70 12.09
CA ALA A 328 9.24 16.38 11.81
C ALA A 328 9.93 15.72 13.02
N PHE A 329 9.98 14.39 12.99
CA PHE A 329 10.88 13.55 13.79
C PHE A 329 11.52 12.50 12.88
N CYS A 330 12.60 11.84 13.31
CA CYS A 330 13.29 10.82 12.52
C CYS A 330 13.36 9.46 13.20
N ILE A 331 13.47 8.40 12.40
CA ILE A 331 13.76 7.03 12.84
C ILE A 331 15.28 6.87 12.90
N GLN A 332 15.80 6.55 14.08
CA GLN A 332 17.23 6.33 14.32
C GLN A 332 17.63 4.86 14.22
N LEU A 333 16.74 3.96 14.62
CA LEU A 333 16.99 2.53 14.57
C LEU A 333 15.68 1.82 14.30
N PHE A 334 15.71 0.87 13.38
CA PHE A 334 14.58 0.01 13.10
C PHE A 334 15.09 -1.42 12.90
N CYS A 335 14.50 -2.36 13.62
CA CYS A 335 14.70 -3.78 13.38
C CYS A 335 13.42 -4.55 13.68
N ILE A 336 13.15 -5.56 12.87
CA ILE A 336 12.01 -6.45 13.02
C ILE A 336 12.42 -7.83 12.51
N ASP A 337 11.92 -8.88 13.15
CA ASP A 337 12.05 -10.24 12.65
C ASP A 337 11.33 -10.36 11.29
N GLU A 338 12.00 -10.95 10.31
CA GLU A 338 11.57 -11.11 8.92
C GLU A 338 10.13 -11.68 8.82
N LYS A 339 9.74 -12.54 9.75
CA LYS A 339 8.39 -13.13 9.80
C LYS A 339 7.28 -12.09 9.98
N TYR A 340 7.60 -10.95 10.56
CA TYR A 340 6.67 -9.88 10.88
C TYR A 340 6.93 -8.60 10.08
N GLU A 341 7.89 -8.60 9.16
CA GLU A 341 8.33 -7.41 8.42
C GLU A 341 7.17 -6.66 7.75
N ALA A 342 6.22 -7.40 7.18
CA ALA A 342 5.08 -6.83 6.48
C ALA A 342 4.06 -6.10 7.41
N ARG A 343 4.23 -6.18 8.74
CA ARG A 343 3.47 -5.41 9.75
C ARG A 343 4.24 -4.21 10.30
N SER A 344 5.42 -3.92 9.77
CA SER A 344 6.28 -2.82 10.24
C SER A 344 5.57 -1.46 10.27
N LEU A 345 4.59 -1.21 9.39
CA LEU A 345 3.78 0.01 9.40
C LEU A 345 3.00 0.23 10.71
N ASP A 346 2.68 -0.84 11.44
CA ASP A 346 1.94 -0.72 12.71
C ASP A 346 2.72 0.08 13.77
N PHE A 347 4.06 0.10 13.69
CA PHE A 347 4.91 0.94 14.55
C PHE A 347 4.57 2.43 14.44
N MET A 348 4.19 2.87 13.23
CA MET A 348 3.99 4.29 12.95
C MET A 348 2.84 4.86 13.79
N SER A 349 1.73 4.13 13.95
CA SER A 349 0.61 4.56 14.79
C SER A 349 1.05 4.85 16.23
N PHE A 350 1.87 3.96 16.80
CA PHE A 350 2.42 4.15 18.14
C PHE A 350 3.41 5.31 18.20
N VAL A 351 4.33 5.41 17.24
CA VAL A 351 5.35 6.45 17.22
C VAL A 351 4.75 7.85 17.06
N PHE A 352 3.77 8.03 16.18
CA PHE A 352 3.03 9.28 16.03
C PHE A 352 2.18 9.62 17.27
N SER A 353 1.86 8.65 18.14
CA SER A 353 1.23 8.94 19.43
C SER A 353 2.20 9.53 20.45
N LEU A 354 3.51 9.30 20.29
CA LEU A 354 4.55 9.90 21.14
C LEU A 354 4.78 11.37 20.79
N PHE A 355 4.54 11.75 19.53
CA PHE A 355 4.74 13.11 19.00
C PHE A 355 3.45 13.63 18.36
N PRO A 356 2.46 14.08 19.16
CA PRO A 356 1.17 14.52 18.65
C PRO A 356 1.25 15.82 17.82
N ASP A 357 2.27 16.63 18.05
CA ASP A 357 2.55 17.91 17.38
C ASP A 357 3.29 17.76 16.04
N LYS A 358 3.82 16.57 15.74
CA LYS A 358 4.59 16.30 14.52
C LYS A 358 3.72 15.65 13.45
N LYS A 359 3.91 16.12 12.21
CA LYS A 359 3.21 15.65 11.01
C LYS A 359 4.06 14.71 10.14
N PHE A 360 5.39 14.83 10.21
CA PHE A 360 6.30 14.08 9.34
C PHE A 360 7.20 13.14 10.14
N CYS A 361 7.41 11.94 9.60
CA CYS A 361 8.42 11.00 10.04
C CYS A 361 9.46 10.85 8.94
N LEU A 362 10.74 11.02 9.30
CA LEU A 362 11.86 10.95 8.38
C LEU A 362 12.68 9.69 8.62
N ILE A 363 13.23 9.12 7.56
CA ILE A 363 14.24 8.07 7.65
C ILE A 363 15.29 8.29 6.56
N SER A 364 16.56 8.25 6.94
CA SER A 364 17.69 8.27 6.01
C SER A 364 18.27 6.87 5.89
N VAL A 365 18.48 6.42 4.66
CA VAL A 365 19.08 5.11 4.37
C VAL A 365 20.22 5.27 3.36
N PRO A 366 21.33 4.51 3.49
CA PRO A 366 22.39 4.51 2.48
C PRO A 366 21.87 4.06 1.11
N HIS A 367 22.39 4.63 0.02
CA HIS A 367 21.92 4.36 -1.37
C HIS A 367 21.93 2.89 -1.80
N LEU A 368 22.81 2.08 -1.22
CA LEU A 368 22.97 0.66 -1.55
C LEU A 368 22.04 -0.25 -0.73
N THR A 369 21.20 0.32 0.14
CA THR A 369 20.28 -0.45 0.98
C THR A 369 19.08 -0.89 0.13
N PRO A 370 18.74 -2.19 0.08
CA PRO A 370 17.55 -2.65 -0.61
C PRO A 370 16.29 -2.10 0.10
N GLU A 371 15.24 -1.84 -0.66
CA GLU A 371 13.96 -1.42 -0.09
C GLU A 371 13.35 -2.54 0.75
N PHE A 372 12.98 -2.20 1.99
CA PHE A 372 12.30 -3.10 2.93
C PHE A 372 10.84 -2.66 3.13
N VAL A 373 9.98 -3.54 3.67
CA VAL A 373 8.52 -3.30 3.59
C VAL A 373 8.07 -1.99 4.23
N LEU A 374 8.73 -1.53 5.30
CA LEU A 374 8.38 -0.23 5.91
C LEU A 374 8.62 0.94 4.94
N ILE A 375 9.76 0.94 4.23
CA ILE A 375 10.18 2.07 3.38
C ILE A 375 9.32 2.22 2.14
N GLN A 376 8.68 1.14 1.69
CA GLN A 376 7.72 1.15 0.57
C GLN A 376 6.51 2.05 0.83
N ASN A 377 6.23 2.37 2.10
CA ASN A 377 5.15 3.29 2.49
C ASN A 377 5.62 4.76 2.56
N PHE A 378 6.91 5.04 2.32
CA PHE A 378 7.49 6.38 2.42
C PHE A 378 7.73 6.97 1.03
N VAL A 379 7.62 8.29 0.92
CA VAL A 379 7.97 9.04 -0.28
C VAL A 379 9.47 9.36 -0.25
N LYS A 380 10.19 8.96 -1.29
CA LYS A 380 11.59 9.34 -1.48
C LYS A 380 11.69 10.82 -1.86
N VAL A 381 12.51 11.59 -1.14
CA VAL A 381 12.74 13.01 -1.40
C VAL A 381 13.83 13.17 -2.44
N VAL A 382 13.65 14.13 -3.35
CA VAL A 382 14.62 14.42 -4.41
C VAL A 382 15.81 15.20 -3.83
N PRO A 383 17.05 14.69 -3.91
CA PRO A 383 18.23 15.45 -3.53
C PRO A 383 18.52 16.53 -4.58
N PHE A 384 19.13 17.64 -4.15
CA PHE A 384 19.68 18.62 -5.08
C PHE A 384 20.91 18.08 -5.80
N ASN A 385 21.21 18.62 -6.98
CA ASN A 385 22.37 18.23 -7.79
C ASN A 385 23.72 18.41 -7.08
N ASN A 386 23.77 19.28 -6.07
CA ASN A 386 24.97 19.56 -5.26
C ASN A 386 25.00 18.77 -3.94
N CYS A 387 24.05 17.85 -3.73
CA CYS A 387 24.02 17.01 -2.54
C CYS A 387 25.22 16.05 -2.53
N THR A 388 25.99 16.07 -1.45
CA THR A 388 27.16 15.20 -1.25
C THR A 388 26.85 14.03 -0.30
N LEU A 389 25.61 13.93 0.18
CA LEU A 389 25.19 12.86 1.08
C LEU A 389 24.99 11.56 0.31
N GLU A 390 25.65 10.49 0.74
CA GLU A 390 25.48 9.14 0.19
C GLU A 390 24.22 8.42 0.74
N HIS A 391 23.22 9.20 1.16
CA HIS A 391 21.99 8.70 1.77
C HIS A 391 20.77 9.25 1.06
N ASP A 392 19.79 8.37 0.88
CA ASP A 392 18.45 8.72 0.44
C ASP A 392 17.59 9.11 1.64
N LEU A 393 16.84 10.20 1.50
CA LEU A 393 15.87 10.66 2.48
C LEU A 393 14.46 10.21 2.08
N TYR A 394 13.75 9.63 3.04
CA TYR A 394 12.38 9.17 2.87
C TYR A 394 11.48 9.84 3.92
N VAL A 395 10.26 10.18 3.49
CA VAL A 395 9.26 10.91 4.30
C VAL A 395 7.97 10.12 4.40
N PHE A 396 7.43 10.04 5.60
CA PHE A 396 6.09 9.53 5.85
C PHE A 396 5.25 10.60 6.54
N HIS A 397 4.10 10.93 5.93
CA HIS A 397 3.16 11.89 6.50
C HIS A 397 2.16 11.18 7.43
N ARG A 398 1.76 11.83 8.53
CA ARG A 398 0.81 11.30 9.52
C ARG A 398 -0.50 10.83 8.89
N ALA A 399 -0.96 11.50 7.84
CA ALA A 399 -2.19 11.12 7.14
C ALA A 399 -2.08 9.77 6.40
N GLY A 400 -0.87 9.25 6.15
CA GLY A 400 -0.68 7.88 5.66
C GLY A 400 -1.13 6.80 6.66
N LEU A 401 -1.45 7.15 7.91
CA LEU A 401 -2.07 6.24 8.87
C LEU A 401 -3.60 6.18 8.77
N LEU A 402 -4.21 7.02 7.94
CA LEU A 402 -5.66 7.04 7.78
C LEU A 402 -6.08 5.83 6.96
N ARG A 403 -6.58 4.79 7.65
CA ARG A 403 -7.03 3.54 7.03
C ARG A 403 -8.53 3.52 6.70
N SER A 404 -9.27 4.59 7.00
CA SER A 404 -10.72 4.61 6.87
C SER A 404 -11.17 5.60 5.81
N ILE A 405 -11.38 5.09 4.59
CA ILE A 405 -12.16 5.78 3.57
C ILE A 405 -13.63 5.45 3.83
N LYS A 406 -14.45 6.46 4.10
CA LYS A 406 -15.90 6.28 4.23
C LYS A 406 -16.53 6.49 2.86
N ILE A 407 -17.08 5.43 2.29
CA ILE A 407 -17.84 5.50 1.05
C ILE A 407 -19.32 5.63 1.41
N ARG A 408 -19.98 6.67 0.90
CA ARG A 408 -21.41 6.91 1.11
C ARG A 408 -22.03 7.54 -0.13
N LEU A 409 -23.36 7.56 -0.21
CA LEU A 409 -24.06 8.33 -1.24
C LEU A 409 -23.73 9.82 -1.09
N ALA A 410 -23.58 10.49 -2.23
CA ALA A 410 -23.37 11.91 -2.30
C ALA A 410 -24.58 12.66 -1.75
N ASN A 411 -24.32 13.79 -1.10
CA ASN A 411 -25.35 14.73 -0.68
C ASN A 411 -25.07 16.11 -1.31
N PHE A 412 -26.02 17.03 -1.19
CA PHE A 412 -25.89 18.38 -1.76
C PHE A 412 -24.74 19.20 -1.14
N LEU A 413 -24.33 18.91 0.10
CA LEU A 413 -23.22 19.59 0.80
C LEU A 413 -21.86 19.20 0.24
N ASP A 414 -21.75 18.01 -0.37
CA ASP A 414 -20.51 17.50 -0.94
C ASP A 414 -20.09 18.25 -2.21
N THR A 415 -20.98 19.03 -2.82
CA THR A 415 -20.75 19.75 -4.09
C THR A 415 -19.46 20.58 -4.07
N ALA A 416 -19.23 21.35 -3.01
CA ALA A 416 -18.02 22.16 -2.90
C ALA A 416 -16.74 21.31 -2.74
N GLY A 417 -16.83 20.19 -2.02
CA GLY A 417 -15.72 19.25 -1.88
C GLY A 417 -15.37 18.56 -3.20
N VAL A 418 -16.40 18.16 -3.95
CA VAL A 418 -16.23 17.56 -5.28
C VAL A 418 -15.66 18.58 -6.26
N GLU A 419 -16.13 19.82 -6.28
CA GLU A 419 -15.63 20.88 -7.15
C GLU A 419 -14.13 21.12 -6.95
N ASN A 420 -13.69 21.22 -5.69
CA ASN A 420 -12.27 21.31 -5.36
C ASN A 420 -11.49 20.10 -5.86
N LEU A 421 -12.01 18.88 -5.65
CA LEU A 421 -11.37 17.63 -6.06
C LEU A 421 -11.19 17.53 -7.58
N VAL A 422 -12.21 17.91 -8.36
CA VAL A 422 -12.19 17.74 -9.82
C VAL A 422 -11.66 18.95 -10.57
N SER A 423 -11.35 20.06 -9.90
CA SER A 423 -10.95 21.34 -10.51
C SER A 423 -9.82 21.25 -11.54
N THR A 424 -8.90 20.31 -11.36
CA THR A 424 -7.74 20.07 -12.25
C THR A 424 -8.01 19.06 -13.37
N LEU A 425 -9.16 18.36 -13.35
CA LEU A 425 -9.49 17.30 -14.31
C LEU A 425 -10.13 17.87 -15.59
N ILE A 426 -9.77 17.28 -16.74
CA ILE A 426 -10.30 17.66 -18.06
C ILE A 426 -11.83 17.45 -18.15
N LEU A 427 -12.36 16.44 -17.45
CA LEU A 427 -13.79 16.08 -17.43
C LEU A 427 -14.55 16.65 -16.22
N SER A 428 -13.98 17.61 -15.50
CA SER A 428 -14.55 18.22 -14.29
C SER A 428 -16.00 18.67 -14.47
N ARG A 429 -16.28 19.37 -15.57
CA ARG A 429 -17.61 19.89 -15.90
C ARG A 429 -18.65 18.77 -16.02
N LYS A 430 -18.33 17.67 -16.69
CA LYS A 430 -19.26 16.54 -16.86
C LYS A 430 -19.57 15.86 -15.52
N ILE A 431 -18.57 15.73 -14.65
CA ILE A 431 -18.75 15.14 -13.32
C ILE A 431 -19.65 16.03 -12.45
N LEU A 432 -19.47 17.36 -12.52
CA LEU A 432 -20.32 18.32 -11.81
C LEU A 432 -21.75 18.35 -12.34
N ASP A 433 -21.93 18.27 -13.66
CA ASP A 433 -23.25 18.17 -14.30
C ASP A 433 -23.97 16.87 -13.86
N ASP A 434 -23.27 15.73 -13.86
CA ASP A 434 -23.80 14.44 -13.38
C ASP A 434 -24.17 14.49 -11.89
N LEU A 435 -23.36 15.15 -11.05
CA LEU A 435 -23.65 15.35 -9.62
C LEU A 435 -24.87 16.26 -9.39
N ALA A 436 -24.97 17.35 -10.15
CA ALA A 436 -26.13 18.25 -10.08
C ALA A 436 -27.42 17.51 -10.45
N GLN A 437 -27.37 16.72 -11.52
CA GLN A 437 -28.48 15.88 -11.95
C GLN A 437 -28.87 14.82 -10.91
N TYR A 438 -27.89 14.19 -10.27
CA TYR A 438 -28.14 13.25 -9.18
C TYR A 438 -28.85 13.93 -8.01
N ASN A 439 -28.38 15.12 -7.60
CA ASN A 439 -28.96 15.90 -6.51
C ASN A 439 -30.39 16.40 -6.82
N GLU A 440 -30.72 16.62 -8.10
CA GLU A 440 -32.05 17.08 -8.52
C GLU A 440 -33.06 15.94 -8.67
N ALA A 441 -32.70 14.87 -9.39
CA ALA A 441 -33.66 13.86 -9.85
C ALA A 441 -33.26 12.40 -9.59
N CYS A 442 -32.01 12.15 -9.15
CA CYS A 442 -31.41 10.81 -9.01
C CYS A 442 -31.53 9.94 -10.28
N ARG A 443 -31.76 10.55 -11.45
CA ARG A 443 -31.97 9.89 -12.75
C ARG A 443 -31.50 10.78 -13.89
N ASP A 444 -31.01 10.14 -14.94
CA ASP A 444 -30.76 10.78 -16.23
C ASP A 444 -32.09 11.16 -16.92
N PRO A 445 -32.10 12.07 -17.93
CA PRO A 445 -33.34 12.55 -18.56
C PRO A 445 -34.07 11.45 -19.36
N ASP A 446 -33.35 10.38 -19.68
CA ASP A 446 -33.84 9.16 -20.33
C ASP A 446 -34.52 8.18 -19.34
N GLY A 447 -34.52 8.49 -18.05
CA GLY A 447 -35.10 7.68 -16.98
C GLY A 447 -34.13 6.66 -16.35
N THR A 448 -32.88 6.61 -16.82
CA THR A 448 -31.84 5.73 -16.27
C THR A 448 -31.52 6.12 -14.83
N ALA A 449 -31.49 5.14 -13.92
CA ALA A 449 -31.19 5.41 -12.52
C ALA A 449 -29.72 5.79 -12.35
N LEU A 450 -29.49 6.92 -11.68
CA LEU A 450 -28.17 7.48 -11.43
C LEU A 450 -27.86 7.34 -9.94
N GLN A 451 -26.68 6.84 -9.60
CA GLN A 451 -26.18 6.75 -8.24
C GLN A 451 -24.82 7.40 -8.16
N VAL A 452 -24.63 8.31 -7.20
CA VAL A 452 -23.36 8.97 -6.98
C VAL A 452 -22.86 8.66 -5.58
N PHE A 453 -21.63 8.18 -5.50
CA PHE A 453 -20.94 7.88 -4.27
C PHE A 453 -19.78 8.87 -4.09
N VAL A 454 -19.56 9.28 -2.84
CA VAL A 454 -18.39 10.05 -2.44
C VAL A 454 -17.55 9.24 -1.47
N ALA A 455 -16.24 9.35 -1.63
CA ALA A 455 -15.25 8.84 -0.70
C ALA A 455 -14.78 9.99 0.20
N GLU A 456 -14.94 9.83 1.50
CA GLU A 456 -14.64 10.84 2.52
C GLU A 456 -13.52 10.32 3.45
N VAL A 457 -12.49 11.14 3.62
CA VAL A 457 -11.37 10.90 4.55
C VAL A 457 -11.19 12.17 5.39
N ALA A 458 -11.22 12.05 6.72
CA ALA A 458 -11.07 13.17 7.65
C ALA A 458 -11.99 14.39 7.33
N ASN A 459 -13.24 14.14 6.96
CA ASN A 459 -14.25 15.14 6.54
C ASN A 459 -13.91 15.89 5.24
N GLN A 460 -12.94 15.39 4.46
CA GLN A 460 -12.61 15.88 3.13
C GLN A 460 -13.06 14.88 2.08
N ILE A 461 -13.68 15.38 1.01
CA ILE A 461 -14.03 14.56 -0.15
C ILE A 461 -12.77 14.29 -0.96
N VAL A 462 -12.40 13.03 -1.09
CA VAL A 462 -11.18 12.58 -1.79
C VAL A 462 -11.49 11.76 -3.04
N GLY A 463 -12.75 11.38 -3.24
CA GLY A 463 -13.18 10.62 -4.41
C GLY A 463 -14.65 10.81 -4.72
N ILE A 464 -15.01 10.64 -5.99
CA ILE A 464 -16.39 10.61 -6.47
C ILE A 464 -16.53 9.48 -7.50
N ALA A 465 -17.62 8.72 -7.43
CA ALA A 465 -17.98 7.69 -8.39
C ALA A 465 -19.44 7.88 -8.84
N VAL A 466 -19.64 7.96 -10.15
CA VAL A 466 -20.97 8.10 -10.78
C VAL A 466 -21.30 6.79 -11.48
N ILE A 467 -22.39 6.15 -11.07
CA ILE A 467 -22.86 4.86 -11.57
C ILE A 467 -24.22 5.03 -12.22
N ARG A 468 -24.32 4.59 -13.48
CA ARG A 468 -25.56 4.52 -14.25
C ARG A 468 -26.00 3.08 -14.35
N LYS A 469 -27.24 2.77 -13.94
CA LYS A 469 -27.77 1.42 -14.03
C LYS A 469 -28.26 1.14 -15.45
N GLU A 470 -27.38 0.62 -16.29
CA GLU A 470 -27.73 0.20 -17.65
C GLU A 470 -28.63 -1.05 -17.60
N MET A 471 -29.90 -0.91 -17.99
CA MET A 471 -30.78 -2.04 -18.27
C MET A 471 -30.46 -2.57 -19.67
N ALA A 472 -29.75 -3.68 -19.78
CA ALA A 472 -29.61 -4.38 -21.05
C ALA A 472 -30.99 -4.93 -21.49
N PRO A 473 -31.52 -4.56 -22.68
CA PRO A 473 -32.72 -5.17 -23.21
C PRO A 473 -32.35 -6.48 -23.93
N SER A 474 -32.09 -7.55 -23.18
CA SER A 474 -32.17 -8.95 -23.67
C SER A 474 -31.93 -9.93 -22.52
N LEU A 475 -32.63 -11.07 -22.58
CA LEU A 475 -32.64 -12.12 -21.57
C LEU A 475 -31.22 -12.55 -21.15
N GLU A 476 -31.04 -12.72 -19.83
CA GLU A 476 -29.84 -13.26 -19.19
C GLU A 476 -28.55 -12.44 -19.36
N ALA A 477 -28.57 -11.19 -18.90
CA ALA A 477 -27.35 -10.45 -18.60
C ALA A 477 -27.45 -9.85 -17.19
N PHE A 478 -26.66 -10.39 -16.27
CA PHE A 478 -26.35 -9.78 -14.97
C PHE A 478 -25.93 -8.32 -15.15
N PRO A 479 -26.16 -7.44 -14.16
CA PRO A 479 -25.75 -6.05 -14.24
C PRO A 479 -24.26 -5.98 -14.59
N ARG A 480 -23.95 -5.59 -15.82
CA ARG A 480 -22.63 -5.09 -16.17
C ARG A 480 -22.54 -3.74 -15.48
N ALA A 481 -21.82 -3.68 -14.37
CA ALA A 481 -21.15 -2.44 -14.04
C ALA A 481 -20.20 -2.18 -15.22
N GLN A 482 -20.57 -1.28 -16.14
CA GLN A 482 -19.55 -0.51 -16.82
C GLN A 482 -18.91 0.36 -15.75
N THR A 483 -18.01 -0.25 -14.99
CA THR A 483 -17.10 0.48 -14.14
C THR A 483 -16.18 1.18 -15.11
N ASN A 484 -16.51 2.43 -15.48
CA ASN A 484 -15.46 3.41 -15.71
C ASN A 484 -14.81 3.66 -14.33
N MET A 485 -14.16 2.63 -13.79
CA MET A 485 -13.11 2.82 -12.81
C MET A 485 -12.02 3.44 -13.64
N VAL A 486 -12.05 4.77 -13.73
CA VAL A 486 -10.82 5.51 -13.95
C VAL A 486 -9.88 4.94 -12.89
N HIS A 487 -8.77 4.35 -13.32
CA HIS A 487 -7.69 3.97 -12.43
C HIS A 487 -7.46 5.18 -11.52
N PHE A 488 -7.89 5.07 -10.26
CA PHE A 488 -7.57 6.08 -9.26
C PHE A 488 -6.10 5.84 -8.95
N GLN A 489 -5.23 6.50 -9.70
CA GLN A 489 -3.97 6.95 -9.14
C GLN A 489 -4.29 8.28 -8.47
N ALA A 490 -4.95 8.21 -7.31
CA ALA A 490 -5.09 9.38 -6.46
C ALA A 490 -3.69 9.63 -5.88
N SER A 491 -3.00 10.65 -6.39
CA SER A 491 -1.97 11.30 -5.58
C SER A 491 -2.74 12.05 -4.50
N PHE A 492 -2.79 11.50 -3.29
CA PHE A 492 -3.47 12.14 -2.18
C PHE A 492 -2.66 13.33 -1.74
N TYR A 493 -3.28 14.50 -1.67
CA TYR A 493 -2.65 15.70 -1.12
C TYR A 493 -3.36 16.07 0.17
N VAL A 494 -2.64 16.01 1.29
CA VAL A 494 -3.05 16.63 2.55
C VAL A 494 -2.06 17.75 2.81
N ASP A 495 -2.55 18.98 2.96
CA ASP A 495 -1.73 20.18 3.10
C ASP A 495 -0.69 20.33 1.95
N ASP A 496 -1.10 20.09 0.69
CA ASP A 496 -0.24 20.14 -0.53
C ASP A 496 0.91 19.12 -0.59
N VAL A 497 0.94 18.13 0.32
CA VAL A 497 1.96 17.06 0.35
C VAL A 497 1.44 15.79 -0.32
N PRO A 498 2.17 15.20 -1.31
CA PRO A 498 1.79 13.92 -1.89
C PRO A 498 1.91 12.77 -0.87
N ILE A 499 0.88 11.96 -0.75
CA ILE A 499 0.83 10.72 0.05
C ILE A 499 0.68 9.54 -0.92
N LEU A 500 1.53 8.53 -0.74
CA LEU A 500 1.42 7.25 -1.45
C LEU A 500 0.35 6.39 -0.78
N GLU A 501 -0.51 5.77 -1.60
CA GLU A 501 -1.39 4.67 -1.19
C GLU A 501 -0.70 3.32 -1.41
#